data_AF-A0A434I2W3-F1
#
_entry.id   AF-A0A434I2W3-F1
#
_cell.length_a   1.000
_cell.length_b   1.000
_cell.length_c   1.000
_cell.angle_alpha   90.00
_cell.angle_beta   90.00
_cell.angle_gamma   90.00
#
_symmetry.space_group_name_H-M   'P 1'
#
loop_
_entity.id
_entity.type
_entity.pdbx_description
1 polymer ?
#
loop_
_entity_poly.entity_id
_entity_poly.type
_entity_poly.pdbx_seq_one_letter_code
_entity_poly.pdbx_strand_id
1 'polypeptide(L)'
;MSDIPLFSVRLNRRAFLGASALGALAVSACTTTDVAPPPPDAAPPSDPAFGDAASMYAARVDEGYQLPAIPVAKVDPKFVRQIVADPTGEKPGTIVVDTSEHFLYLVREGGTAIRYGV
;
A
#
# COMPACT_ATOMS: atom_id res chain seq x y z
N MET A 1 51.24 31.23 -37.33
CA MET A 1 50.73 29.96 -37.86
C MET A 1 51.69 28.88 -37.41
N SER A 2 51.55 28.43 -36.16
CA SER A 2 52.41 27.40 -35.58
C SER A 2 51.68 26.77 -34.40
N ASP A 3 51.47 25.47 -34.52
CA ASP A 3 50.49 24.65 -33.81
C ASP A 3 50.78 24.41 -32.33
N ILE A 4 49.70 24.32 -31.54
CA ILE A 4 49.66 23.94 -30.13
C ILE A 4 49.68 22.41 -30.03
N PRO A 5 50.54 21.76 -29.21
CA PRO A 5 50.44 20.33 -29.01
C PRO A 5 49.28 20.01 -28.06
N LEU A 6 48.23 19.38 -28.59
CA LEU A 6 47.18 18.76 -27.82
C LEU A 6 47.74 17.52 -27.12
N PHE A 7 47.99 17.63 -25.81
CA PHE A 7 48.27 16.48 -24.94
C PHE A 7 47.04 15.57 -24.90
N SER A 8 47.11 14.46 -25.63
CA SER A 8 46.16 13.35 -25.62
C SER A 8 46.21 12.63 -24.27
N VAL A 9 45.37 13.01 -23.31
CA VAL A 9 45.19 12.29 -22.05
C VAL A 9 44.30 11.07 -22.29
N ARG A 10 44.91 9.88 -22.42
CA ARG A 10 44.19 8.61 -22.44
C ARG A 10 43.59 8.33 -21.06
N LEU A 11 42.28 8.57 -20.92
CA LEU A 11 41.52 8.28 -19.71
C LEU A 11 41.50 6.77 -19.44
N ASN A 12 42.20 6.33 -18.39
CA ASN A 12 42.23 4.93 -17.96
C ASN A 12 41.17 4.70 -16.87
N ARG A 13 40.33 3.66 -17.02
CA ARG A 13 39.22 3.31 -16.11
C ARG A 13 39.64 3.14 -14.64
N ARG A 14 40.94 2.89 -14.40
CA ARG A 14 41.53 2.76 -13.06
C ARG A 14 41.74 4.09 -12.33
N ALA A 15 41.84 5.21 -13.05
CA ALA A 15 41.96 6.54 -12.43
C ALA A 15 40.61 7.05 -11.88
N PHE A 16 39.50 6.53 -12.40
CA PHE A 16 38.15 6.96 -12.02
C PHE A 16 37.68 6.40 -10.66
N LEU A 17 38.37 5.39 -10.12
CA LEU A 17 38.02 4.73 -8.85
C LEU A 17 38.89 5.20 -7.66
N GLY A 18 39.86 6.11 -7.88
CA GLY A 18 40.85 6.49 -6.87
C GLY A 18 40.67 7.88 -6.23
N ALA A 19 39.71 8.70 -6.70
CA ALA A 19 39.65 10.12 -6.37
C ALA A 19 38.37 10.54 -5.62
N SER A 20 37.98 9.80 -4.59
CA SER A 20 36.96 10.26 -3.63
C SER A 20 37.37 9.94 -2.19
N ALA A 21 38.59 10.31 -1.82
CA ALA A 21 39.03 10.32 -0.43
C ALA A 21 39.66 11.69 -0.17
N LEU A 22 38.82 12.69 0.14
CA LEU A 22 39.15 13.92 0.88
C LEU A 22 37.92 14.84 0.83
N GLY A 23 37.07 14.77 1.87
CA GLY A 23 35.86 15.58 1.98
C GLY A 23 35.00 15.25 3.18
N ALA A 24 35.61 15.04 4.35
CA ALA A 24 34.89 14.84 5.60
C ALA A 24 35.06 16.09 6.48
N LEU A 25 34.17 17.08 6.32
CA LEU A 25 33.94 18.12 7.31
C LEU A 25 32.43 18.29 7.54
N ALA A 26 31.98 17.61 8.59
CA ALA A 26 30.88 17.96 9.51
C ALA A 26 29.58 18.52 8.90
N VAL A 27 28.75 17.63 8.35
CA VAL A 27 27.29 17.87 8.30
C VAL A 27 26.67 17.14 9.48
N SER A 28 26.29 17.89 10.52
CA SER A 28 25.46 17.38 11.61
C SER A 28 24.03 17.24 11.11
N ALA A 29 23.68 16.07 10.58
CA ALA A 29 22.33 15.71 10.21
C ALA A 29 21.53 15.32 11.47
N CYS A 30 21.02 16.30 12.20
CA CYS A 30 19.98 16.06 13.20
C CYS A 30 18.65 15.85 12.47
N THR A 31 18.39 14.66 11.94
CA THR A 31 17.02 14.31 11.51
C THR A 31 16.29 13.80 12.75
N THR A 32 15.52 14.68 13.41
CA THR A 32 14.51 14.17 14.34
C THR A 32 13.44 13.53 13.47
N THR A 33 13.51 12.22 13.31
CA THR A 33 12.37 11.49 12.77
C THR A 33 11.40 11.35 13.94
N ASP A 34 10.51 12.32 14.08
CA ASP A 34 9.30 12.16 14.88
C ASP A 34 8.42 11.15 14.14
N VAL A 35 8.82 9.87 14.18
CA VAL A 35 7.96 8.76 13.78
C VAL A 35 6.98 8.64 14.93
N ALA A 36 5.92 9.43 14.86
CA ALA A 36 4.72 9.19 15.64
C ALA A 36 4.38 7.70 15.47
N PRO A 37 4.17 6.95 16.58
CA PRO A 37 3.63 5.60 16.49
C PRO A 37 2.42 5.64 15.55
N PRO A 38 2.27 4.66 14.63
CA PRO A 38 1.07 4.60 13.81
C PRO A 38 -0.13 4.73 14.75
N PRO A 39 -1.11 5.61 14.44
CA PRO A 39 -2.27 5.80 15.29
C PRO A 39 -2.87 4.43 15.59
N PRO A 40 -3.28 4.16 16.84
CA PRO A 40 -3.86 2.88 17.22
C PRO A 40 -5.00 2.58 16.25
N ASP A 41 -4.80 1.56 15.41
CA ASP A 41 -5.69 1.04 14.39
C ASP A 41 -6.73 2.07 13.92
N ALA A 42 -6.29 3.05 13.12
CA ALA A 42 -7.22 3.90 12.41
C ALA A 42 -8.20 2.98 11.67
N ALA A 43 -9.47 3.00 12.08
CA ALA A 43 -10.49 2.14 11.52
C ALA A 43 -10.41 2.26 9.99
N PRO A 44 -10.27 1.15 9.26
CA PRO A 44 -10.09 1.20 7.82
C PRO A 44 -11.25 1.99 7.22
N PRO A 45 -10.99 2.81 6.20
CA PRO A 45 -12.00 3.70 5.63
C PRO A 45 -13.24 2.90 5.28
N SER A 46 -14.33 3.22 5.99
CA SER A 46 -15.65 2.68 5.73
C SER A 46 -16.34 3.62 4.75
N ASP A 47 -16.96 3.06 3.70
CA ASP A 47 -17.87 3.86 2.88
C ASP A 47 -19.06 4.26 3.75
N PRO A 48 -19.40 5.55 3.90
CA PRO A 48 -20.62 5.94 4.58
C PRO A 48 -21.87 5.30 3.95
N ALA A 49 -21.83 4.88 2.68
CA ALA A 49 -22.91 4.14 2.04
C ALA A 49 -23.18 2.76 2.67
N PHE A 50 -22.23 2.20 3.41
CA PHE A 50 -22.28 0.84 3.92
C PHE A 50 -22.75 0.72 5.36
N GLY A 51 -22.91 1.82 6.10
CA GLY A 51 -23.24 1.77 7.53
C GLY A 51 -22.11 1.16 8.38
N ASP A 52 -22.38 0.94 9.66
CA ASP A 52 -21.43 0.25 10.54
C ASP A 52 -21.36 -1.26 10.22
N ALA A 53 -20.26 -1.90 10.61
CA ALA A 53 -20.11 -3.34 10.35
C ALA A 53 -21.17 -4.17 11.09
N ALA A 54 -21.60 -3.76 12.29
CA ALA A 54 -22.58 -4.50 13.07
C ALA A 54 -23.95 -4.61 12.37
N SER A 55 -24.42 -3.53 11.76
CA SER A 55 -25.67 -3.47 11.01
C SER A 55 -25.59 -4.27 9.71
N MET A 56 -24.47 -4.20 8.99
CA MET A 56 -24.23 -4.98 7.77
C MET A 56 -24.31 -6.50 7.95
N TYR A 57 -23.90 -6.95 9.13
CA TYR A 57 -23.84 -8.37 9.49
C TYR A 57 -24.88 -8.75 10.56
N ALA A 58 -25.90 -7.91 10.75
CA ALA A 58 -27.01 -8.18 11.67
C ALA A 58 -27.89 -9.35 11.17
N ALA A 59 -28.67 -9.90 12.10
CA ALA A 59 -29.66 -10.91 11.78
C ALA A 59 -30.69 -10.35 10.79
N ARG A 60 -31.08 -11.15 9.80
CA ARG A 60 -32.02 -10.76 8.75
C ARG A 60 -32.77 -11.95 8.19
N VAL A 61 -33.90 -11.70 7.55
CA VAL A 61 -34.62 -12.71 6.78
C VAL A 61 -34.35 -12.46 5.31
N ASP A 62 -33.85 -13.47 4.61
CA ASP A 62 -33.54 -13.41 3.20
C ASP A 62 -34.24 -14.57 2.47
N GLU A 63 -35.10 -14.25 1.51
CA GLU A 63 -35.95 -15.22 0.79
C GLU A 63 -36.69 -16.24 1.69
N GLY A 64 -37.11 -15.80 2.88
CA GLY A 64 -37.80 -16.66 3.86
C GLY A 64 -36.87 -17.45 4.80
N TYR A 65 -35.56 -17.39 4.60
CA TYR A 65 -34.55 -17.97 5.49
C TYR A 65 -34.14 -16.99 6.59
N GLN A 66 -34.13 -17.46 7.82
CA GLN A 66 -33.64 -16.69 8.96
C GLN A 66 -32.11 -16.80 9.03
N LEU A 67 -31.41 -15.72 8.70
CA LEU A 67 -29.97 -15.59 8.81
C LEU A 67 -29.63 -15.00 10.20
N PRO A 68 -28.88 -15.71 11.06
CA PRO A 68 -28.46 -15.18 12.35
C PRO A 68 -27.43 -14.05 12.17
N ALA A 69 -27.32 -13.19 13.18
CA ALA A 69 -26.27 -12.17 13.20
C ALA A 69 -24.88 -12.81 13.28
N ILE A 70 -23.93 -12.30 12.52
CA ILE A 70 -22.53 -12.69 12.64
C ILE A 70 -21.90 -11.84 13.76
N PRO A 71 -21.20 -12.44 14.74
CA PRO A 71 -20.55 -11.70 15.80
C PRO A 71 -19.28 -11.00 15.29
N VAL A 72 -19.43 -9.89 14.55
CA VAL A 72 -18.34 -9.17 13.86
C VAL A 72 -17.20 -8.78 14.81
N ALA A 73 -17.52 -8.50 16.08
CA ALA A 73 -16.51 -8.19 17.11
C ALA A 73 -15.51 -9.33 17.37
N LYS A 74 -15.81 -10.56 16.94
CA LYS A 74 -14.91 -11.73 17.01
C LYS A 74 -14.15 -11.99 15.71
N VAL A 75 -14.47 -11.26 14.64
CA VAL A 75 -13.79 -11.37 13.35
C VAL A 75 -12.60 -10.42 13.36
N ASP A 76 -11.43 -10.88 12.89
CA ASP A 76 -10.28 -10.00 12.70
C ASP A 76 -10.71 -8.84 11.77
N PRO A 77 -10.56 -7.57 12.19
CA PRO A 77 -11.03 -6.41 11.43
C PRO A 77 -10.59 -6.42 9.96
N LYS A 78 -9.45 -7.02 9.61
CA LYS A 78 -8.97 -7.12 8.23
C LYS A 78 -9.90 -7.89 7.28
N PHE A 79 -10.69 -8.83 7.81
CA PHE A 79 -11.63 -9.66 7.05
C PHE A 79 -13.04 -9.05 6.96
N VAL A 80 -13.30 -8.00 7.73
CA VAL A 80 -14.51 -7.19 7.55
C VAL A 80 -14.41 -6.44 6.22
N ARG A 81 -15.54 -6.23 5.55
CA ARG A 81 -15.59 -5.50 4.28
C ARG A 81 -14.96 -4.11 4.39
N GLN A 82 -14.05 -3.79 3.48
CA GLN A 82 -13.30 -2.52 3.47
C GLN A 82 -13.13 -1.97 2.05
N ILE A 83 -13.03 -0.65 1.90
CA ILE A 83 -12.52 -0.06 0.66
C ILE A 83 -11.00 0.03 0.76
N VAL A 84 -10.31 -0.49 -0.24
CA VAL A 84 -8.85 -0.51 -0.35
C VAL A 84 -8.41 0.04 -1.71
N ALA A 85 -7.14 0.41 -1.84
CA ALA A 85 -6.54 0.57 -3.16
C ALA A 85 -6.59 -0.78 -3.89
N ASP A 86 -6.89 -0.78 -5.18
CA ASP A 86 -7.00 -2.01 -5.97
C ASP A 86 -5.62 -2.66 -6.17
N PRO A 87 -5.37 -3.87 -5.63
CA PRO A 87 -4.11 -4.57 -5.84
C PRO A 87 -4.11 -5.44 -7.11
N THR A 88 -5.26 -5.59 -7.78
CA THR A 88 -5.47 -6.60 -8.82
C THR A 88 -5.08 -6.11 -10.22
N GLY A 89 -5.30 -4.82 -10.51
CA GLY A 89 -5.08 -4.25 -11.84
C GLY A 89 -6.11 -4.69 -12.88
N GLU A 90 -7.17 -5.39 -12.46
CA GLU A 90 -8.25 -5.84 -13.32
C GLU A 90 -9.22 -4.70 -13.67
N LYS A 91 -10.15 -4.96 -14.59
CA LYS A 91 -11.13 -3.94 -15.00
C LYS A 91 -12.18 -3.71 -13.90
N PRO A 92 -12.68 -2.47 -13.72
CA PRO A 92 -13.82 -2.21 -12.84
C PRO A 92 -15.02 -3.15 -13.12
N GLY A 93 -15.65 -3.64 -12.06
CA GLY A 93 -16.71 -4.66 -12.12
C GLY A 93 -16.22 -6.10 -12.07
N THR A 94 -14.91 -6.34 -12.08
CA THR A 94 -14.31 -7.67 -11.94
C THR A 94 -14.30 -8.12 -10.48
N ILE A 95 -14.57 -9.41 -10.25
CA ILE A 95 -14.35 -10.06 -8.96
C ILE A 95 -13.07 -10.89 -9.04
N VAL A 96 -12.13 -10.63 -8.16
CA VAL A 96 -10.88 -11.38 -8.03
C VAL A 96 -10.87 -12.07 -6.67
N VAL A 97 -10.59 -13.37 -6.65
CA VAL A 97 -10.50 -14.15 -5.41
C VAL A 97 -9.04 -14.56 -5.21
N ASP A 98 -8.44 -14.06 -4.15
CA ASP A 98 -7.13 -14.49 -3.66
C ASP A 98 -7.33 -15.47 -2.51
N THR A 99 -7.23 -16.76 -2.84
CA THR A 99 -7.37 -17.84 -1.87
C THR A 99 -6.15 -17.99 -0.96
N SER A 100 -5.02 -17.37 -1.27
CA SER A 100 -3.83 -17.45 -0.43
C SER A 100 -3.97 -16.55 0.80
N GLU A 101 -4.47 -15.33 0.61
CA GLU A 101 -4.72 -14.37 1.67
C GLU A 101 -6.15 -14.43 2.23
N HIS A 102 -7.03 -15.23 1.62
CA HIS A 102 -8.45 -15.34 1.96
C HIS A 102 -9.19 -14.01 1.79
N PHE A 103 -8.97 -13.39 0.63
CA PHE A 103 -9.65 -12.17 0.24
C PHE A 103 -10.37 -12.29 -1.10
N LEU A 104 -11.51 -11.60 -1.20
CA LEU A 104 -12.20 -11.29 -2.43
C LEU A 104 -12.16 -9.79 -2.67
N TYR A 105 -11.87 -9.38 -3.90
CA TYR A 105 -11.83 -7.99 -4.33
C TYR A 105 -12.90 -7.75 -5.40
N LEU A 106 -13.82 -6.82 -5.15
CA LEU A 106 -14.67 -6.24 -6.17
C LEU A 106 -14.02 -4.95 -6.67
N VAL A 107 -13.49 -4.99 -7.89
CA VAL A 107 -12.76 -3.86 -8.49
C VAL A 107 -13.71 -2.73 -8.84
N ARG A 108 -13.36 -1.50 -8.46
CA ARG A 108 -14.11 -0.27 -8.72
C ARG A 108 -13.31 0.68 -9.61
N GLU A 109 -14.01 1.69 -10.12
CA GLU A 109 -13.35 2.83 -10.74
C GLU A 109 -12.47 3.61 -9.74
N GLY A 110 -11.58 4.45 -10.26
CA GLY A 110 -10.72 5.30 -9.43
C GLY A 110 -9.58 4.55 -8.71
N GLY A 111 -9.24 3.34 -9.16
CA GLY A 111 -8.12 2.56 -8.59
C GLY A 111 -8.40 2.00 -7.20
N THR A 112 -9.67 1.73 -6.89
CA THR A 112 -10.08 1.17 -5.60
C THR A 112 -10.76 -0.18 -5.78
N ALA A 113 -10.84 -0.96 -4.70
CA ALA A 113 -11.61 -2.19 -4.66
C ALA A 113 -12.34 -2.30 -3.32
N ILE A 114 -13.45 -3.03 -3.30
CA ILE A 114 -14.06 -3.48 -2.05
C ILE A 114 -13.47 -4.86 -1.72
N ARG A 115 -12.73 -4.94 -0.61
CA ARG A 115 -12.15 -6.18 -0.10
C ARG A 115 -13.10 -6.85 0.89
N TYR A 116 -13.27 -8.15 0.78
CA TYR A 116 -14.04 -9.03 1.67
C TYR A 116 -13.14 -10.16 2.15
N GLY A 117 -13.28 -10.60 3.41
CA GLY A 117 -12.74 -11.90 3.83
C GLY A 117 -13.59 -13.06 3.30
N VAL A 118 -12.94 -14.17 2.94
CA VAL A 118 -13.60 -15.41 2.45
C VAL A 118 -13.21 -16.65 3.26
#